data_AF-A0A1I4RHD6-F1
#
_entry.id   AF-A0A1I4RHD6-F1
#
_cell.length_a   1.000
_cell.length_b   1.000
_cell.length_c   1.000
_cell.angle_alpha   90.00
_cell.angle_beta   90.00
_cell.angle_gamma   90.00
#
_symmetry.space_group_name_H-M   'P 1'
#
loop_
_entity.id
_entity.type
_entity.pdbx_description
1 polymer ?
#
loop_
_entity_poly.entity_id
_entity_poly.type
_entity_poly.pdbx_seq_one_letter_code
_entity_poly.pdbx_strand_id
1 'polypeptide(L)' 'MEEKIKIIEAIEQKGLDIKEIAEKIEFDPILLKLYLNRDDYPVPKRILKKVEEIVLN' A
#
# COMPACT_ATOMS: atom_id res chain seq x y z
N MET A 1 -11.01 -4.74 4.11
CA MET A 1 -9.96 -5.39 4.92
C MET A 1 -9.20 -6.42 4.08
N GLU A 2 -9.88 -7.37 3.43
CA GLU A 2 -9.24 -8.39 2.59
C GLU A 2 -8.33 -7.84 1.47
N GLU A 3 -8.77 -6.81 0.74
CA GLU A 3 -7.98 -6.16 -0.33
C GLU A 3 -6.67 -5.54 0.19
N LYS A 4 -6.75 -4.85 1.34
CA LYS A 4 -5.59 -4.26 2.05
C LYS A 4 -4.60 -5.35 2.46
N ILE A 5 -5.08 -6.46 3.01
CA ILE A 5 -4.22 -7.57 3.42
C ILE A 5 -3.48 -8.16 2.22
N LYS A 6 -4.18 -8.42 1.10
CA LYS A 6 -3.55 -8.94 -0.12
C LYS A 6 -2.45 -8.03 -0.66
N ILE A 7 -2.67 -6.71 -0.63
CA ILE A 7 -1.68 -5.73 -1.06
C ILE A 7 -0.45 -5.75 -0.14
N ILE A 8 -0.66 -5.79 1.18
CA ILE A 8 0.44 -5.86 2.16
C ILE A 8 1.27 -7.14 1.93
N GLU A 9 0.62 -8.28 1.76
CA GLU A 9 1.30 -9.55 1.49
C GLU A 9 2.08 -9.52 0.18
N ALA A 10 1.52 -8.91 -0.88
CA ALA A 10 2.22 -8.79 -2.15
C ALA A 10 3.43 -7.84 -2.08
N ILE A 11 3.36 -6.76 -1.30
CA ILE A 11 4.51 -5.87 -1.02
C ILE A 11 5.61 -6.64 -0.30
N GLU A 12 5.26 -7.39 0.74
CA GLU A 12 6.21 -8.21 1.52
C GLU A 12 6.86 -9.31 0.66
N GLN A 13 6.08 -10.02 -0.15
CA GLN A 13 6.56 -11.09 -1.04
C GLN A 13 7.47 -10.57 -2.16
N LYS A 14 7.14 -9.42 -2.75
CA LYS A 14 7.96 -8.78 -3.79
C LYS A 14 9.15 -8.01 -3.21
N GLY A 15 9.24 -7.85 -1.89
CA GLY A 15 10.31 -7.09 -1.23
C GLY A 15 10.32 -5.61 -1.61
N LEU A 16 9.16 -5.02 -1.90
CA LEU A 16 9.04 -3.63 -2.32
C LEU A 16 9.20 -2.66 -1.14
N ASP A 17 9.90 -1.55 -1.33
CA ASP A 17 9.98 -0.49 -0.32
C ASP A 17 8.72 0.40 -0.36
N ILE A 18 8.07 0.57 0.79
CA ILE A 18 6.91 1.47 0.96
C ILE A 18 7.27 2.89 0.53
N LYS A 19 8.51 3.34 0.73
CA LYS A 19 8.94 4.67 0.28
C LYS A 19 8.90 4.81 -1.24
N GLU A 20 9.43 3.82 -1.96
CA GLU A 20 9.40 3.81 -3.43
C GLU A 20 7.98 3.73 -3.97
N ILE A 21 7.11 2.93 -3.33
CA ILE A 21 5.69 2.87 -3.69
C ILE A 21 5.05 4.24 -3.49
N ALA A 22 5.28 4.89 -2.33
CA ALA A 22 4.75 6.20 -2.01
C ALA A 22 5.18 7.26 -3.02
N GLU A 23 6.46 7.25 -3.42
CA GLU A 23 6.99 8.14 -4.47
C GLU A 23 6.28 7.92 -5.81
N LYS A 24 6.12 6.67 -6.26
CA LYS A 24 5.44 6.33 -7.52
C LYS A 24 3.99 6.78 -7.58
N ILE A 25 3.31 6.82 -6.43
CA ILE A 25 1.89 7.22 -6.36
C ILE A 25 1.70 8.69 -5.96
N GLU A 26 2.80 9.44 -5.81
CA GLU A 26 2.88 10.82 -5.33
C GLU A 26 2.16 11.01 -3.99
N PHE A 27 2.53 10.21 -2.99
CA PHE A 27 1.90 10.19 -1.68
C PHE A 27 2.91 10.24 -0.54
N ASP A 28 2.46 10.68 0.64
CA ASP A 28 3.29 10.75 1.83
C ASP A 28 3.68 9.33 2.31
N PRO A 29 4.98 9.01 2.43
CA PRO A 29 5.42 7.66 2.79
C PRO A 29 5.13 7.29 4.24
N ILE A 30 5.07 8.27 5.15
CA ILE A 30 4.73 8.03 6.56
C ILE A 30 3.25 7.67 6.66
N LEU A 31 2.39 8.42 5.97
CA LEU A 31 0.96 8.16 5.93
C LEU A 31 0.64 6.85 5.21
N LEU A 32 1.37 6.53 4.13
CA LEU A 32 1.20 5.26 3.44
C LEU A 32 1.50 4.07 4.36
N LYS A 33 2.57 4.17 5.14
CA LYS A 33 2.95 3.14 6.11
C LYS A 33 1.87 2.92 7.18
N LEU A 34 1.23 3.99 7.65
CA LEU A 34 0.09 3.89 8.57
C LEU A 34 -1.10 3.19 7.91
N TYR A 35 -1.39 3.54 6.65
CA TYR A 35 -2.49 2.94 5.89
C TYR A 35 -2.27 1.47 5.57
N LEU A 36 -1.04 1.07 5.28
CA LEU A 36 -0.68 -0.32 4.95
C LEU A 36 -0.24 -1.14 6.18
N ASN A 37 -0.68 -0.76 7.38
CA ASN A 37 -0.50 -1.55 8.58
C ASN A 37 -1.57 -2.66 8.66
N ARG A 38 -1.31 -3.80 9.33
CA ARG A 38 -2.28 -4.91 9.44
C ARG A 38 -3.35 -4.64 10.53
N ASP A 39 -4.03 -3.51 10.41
CA ASP A 39 -5.05 -3.03 11.34
C ASP A 39 -6.35 -2.63 10.62
N ASP A 40 -7.35 -2.25 11.41
CA ASP A 40 -8.65 -1.78 10.93
C ASP A 40 -8.64 -0.32 10.48
N TYR A 41 -7.48 0.34 10.45
CA TYR A 41 -7.40 1.74 10.08
C TYR A 41 -7.88 1.92 8.63
N PRO A 42 -8.87 2.80 8.40
CA PRO A 42 -9.49 2.94 7.09
C PRO A 42 -8.51 3.56 6.10
N VAL A 43 -8.38 2.91 4.94
CA VAL A 43 -7.56 3.40 3.83
C VAL A 43 -8.48 3.98 2.77
N PRO A 44 -8.23 5.20 2.27
CA PRO A 44 -8.97 5.73 1.15
C PRO A 44 -8.84 4.82 -0.08
N LYS A 45 -9.98 4.41 -0.67
CA LYS A 45 -10.02 3.50 -1.84
C LYS A 45 -9.12 3.96 -3.00
N ARG A 46 -9.01 5.29 -3.21
CA ARG A 46 -8.14 5.86 -4.25
C ARG A 46 -6.67 5.52 -4.03
N ILE A 47 -6.20 5.55 -2.78
CA ILE A 47 -4.83 5.21 -2.44
C ILE A 47 -4.61 3.71 -2.58
N LEU A 48 -5.56 2.91 -2.09
CA LEU A 48 -5.46 1.45 -2.18
C LEU A 48 -5.34 0.97 -3.63
N LYS A 49 -6.17 1.50 -4.55
CA LYS A 49 -6.08 1.21 -5.99
C LYS A 49 -4.75 1.60 -6.61
N LYS A 50 -4.23 2.79 -6.30
CA LYS A 50 -2.92 3.23 -6.82
C LYS A 50 -1.79 2.29 -6.36
N VAL A 51 -1.83 1.85 -5.10
CA VAL A 51 -0.84 0.89 -4.59
C VAL A 51 -1.01 -0.46 -5.29
N GLU A 52 -2.24 -0.93 -5.44
CA GLU A 52 -2.56 -2.17 -6.14
C GLU A 52 -1.99 -2.17 -7.58
N GLU A 53 -2.15 -1.08 -8.32
CA GLU A 53 -1.59 -0.91 -9.66
C GLU A 53 -0.06 -0.99 -9.69
N ILE A 54 0.64 -0.57 -8.63
CA ILE A 54 2.11 -0.68 -8.56
C ILE A 54 2.54 -2.09 -8.13
N VAL A 55 1.76 -2.73 -7.28
CA VAL A 55 2.13 -3.96 -6.59
C VAL A 55 1.69 -5.21 -7.34
N LEU A 56 0.57 -5.18 -8.08
CA LEU A 56 0.03 -6.34 -8.80
C LEU A 56 0.32 -6.35 -10.30
N ASN A 57 0.82 -5.24 -10.87
CA ASN A 57 1.48 -5.25 -12.18
C ASN A 57 2.95 -5.73 -12.06
#